data_AF-A0A2A5M9Y6-F1
#
_entry.id   AF-A0A2A5M9Y6-F1
#
_cell.length_a   1.000
_cell.length_b   1.000
_cell.length_c   1.000
_cell.angle_alpha   90.00
_cell.angle_beta   90.00
_cell.angle_gamma   90.00
#
_symmetry.space_group_name_H-M   'P 1'
#
loop_
_entity.id
_entity.type
_entity.pdbx_description
1 polymer ?
#
loop_
_entity_poly.entity_id
_entity_poly.type
_entity_poly.pdbx_seq_one_letter_code
_entity_poly.pdbx_strand_id
1 'polypeptide(L)' 'MNSNRTPSQKVLARQEKIKAVALELFLTKGYQETSLSDIIKLSGGSYSNIYNSFKSKEGLFFEILDD' A
#
# COMPACT_ATOMS: atom_id res chain seq x y z
N MET A 1 -13.70 -24.27 -1.13
CA MET A 1 -14.00 -23.67 -2.46
C MET A 1 -14.08 -22.16 -2.28
N ASN A 2 -13.30 -21.44 -3.08
CA ASN A 2 -12.72 -20.14 -2.77
C ASN A 2 -13.76 -19.02 -2.66
N SER A 3 -13.78 -18.36 -1.49
CA SER A 3 -14.56 -17.14 -1.27
C SER A 3 -13.93 -15.97 -2.02
N ASN A 4 -14.28 -15.79 -3.30
CA ASN A 4 -14.05 -14.52 -3.99
C ASN A 4 -14.96 -13.45 -3.36
N ARG A 5 -14.49 -12.83 -2.27
CA ARG A 5 -15.13 -11.65 -1.68
C ARG A 5 -14.62 -10.44 -2.43
N THR A 6 -15.49 -9.82 -3.24
CA THR A 6 -15.23 -8.51 -3.82
C THR A 6 -14.88 -7.54 -2.69
N PRO A 7 -13.74 -6.82 -2.75
CA PRO A 7 -13.38 -5.84 -1.74
C PRO A 7 -14.48 -4.78 -1.63
N SER A 8 -14.86 -4.40 -0.40
CA SER A 8 -15.78 -3.27 -0.21
C SER A 8 -15.14 -1.96 -0.69
N GLN A 9 -15.95 -0.98 -1.05
CA GLN A 9 -15.47 0.37 -1.45
C GLN A 9 -14.52 0.99 -0.40
N LYS A 10 -14.76 0.74 0.90
CA LYS A 10 -13.87 1.20 1.98
C LYS A 10 -12.47 0.57 1.92
N VAL A 11 -12.39 -0.69 1.47
CA VAL A 11 -11.09 -1.39 1.31
C VAL A 11 -10.32 -0.79 0.14
N LEU A 12 -10.99 -0.57 -1.00
CA LEU A 12 -10.39 0.04 -2.19
C LEU A 12 -9.89 1.45 -1.89
N ALA A 13 -10.72 2.33 -1.33
CA ALA A 13 -10.33 3.70 -0.97
C ALA A 13 -9.12 3.73 -0.01
N ARG A 14 -9.01 2.75 0.87
CA ARG A 14 -7.84 2.61 1.75
C ARG A 14 -6.59 2.16 0.99
N GLN A 15 -6.71 1.23 0.05
CA GLN A 15 -5.60 0.81 -0.81
C GLN A 15 -5.09 1.99 -1.65
N GLU A 16 -5.99 2.78 -2.24
CA GLU A 16 -5.63 4.02 -2.95
C GLU A 16 -4.87 5.01 -2.07
N LYS A 17 -5.34 5.23 -0.84
CA LYS A 17 -4.64 6.10 0.11
C LYS A 17 -3.22 5.60 0.41
N ILE A 18 -3.03 4.30 0.54
CA ILE A 18 -1.72 3.70 0.81
C ILE A 18 -0.80 3.88 -0.40
N LYS A 19 -1.30 3.62 -1.62
CA LYS A 19 -0.57 3.84 -2.88
C LYS A 19 -0.15 5.30 -3.03
N ALA A 20 -1.05 6.26 -2.78
CA ALA A 20 -0.76 7.68 -2.83
C ALA A 20 0.36 8.10 -1.86
N VAL A 21 0.30 7.65 -0.61
CA VAL A 21 1.33 7.96 0.40
C VAL A 21 2.67 7.32 0.05
N ALA A 22 2.67 6.09 -0.49
CA ALA A 22 3.88 5.44 -0.94
C ALA A 22 4.52 6.17 -2.12
N LEU A 23 3.72 6.56 -3.12
CA LEU A 23 4.19 7.36 -4.26
C LEU A 23 4.81 8.68 -3.79
N GLU A 24 4.15 9.39 -2.89
CA GLU A 24 4.66 10.65 -2.32
C GLU A 24 6.02 10.44 -1.62
N LEU A 25 6.14 9.40 -0.79
CA LEU A 25 7.41 9.08 -0.12
C LEU A 25 8.51 8.67 -1.12
N PHE A 26 8.17 7.87 -2.13
CA PHE A 26 9.14 7.50 -3.16
C PHE A 26 9.67 8.71 -3.92
N LEU A 27 8.82 9.70 -4.19
CA LEU A 27 9.21 10.94 -4.88
C LEU A 27 9.99 11.92 -3.99
N THR A 28 9.67 11.99 -2.70
CA THR A 28 10.23 13.00 -1.78
C THR A 28 11.43 12.51 -0.97
N LYS A 29 11.38 11.27 -0.48
CA LYS A 29 12.44 10.62 0.30
C LYS A 29 13.34 9.73 -0.56
N GLY A 30 12.83 9.27 -1.70
CA GLY A 30 13.50 8.30 -2.57
C GLY A 30 13.07 6.86 -2.27
N TYR A 31 13.02 6.03 -3.30
CA TYR A 31 12.59 4.63 -3.20
C TYR A 31 13.45 3.80 -2.24
N GLN A 32 14.78 3.96 -2.30
CA GLN A 32 15.70 3.17 -1.46
C GLN A 32 15.54 3.51 0.03
N GLU A 33 15.44 4.80 0.35
CA GLU A 33 15.32 5.31 1.72
C GLU A 33 13.93 5.12 2.32
N THR A 34 12.93 4.88 1.50
CA THR A 34 11.56 4.62 1.98
C THR A 34 11.44 3.17 2.45
N SER A 35 10.91 2.98 3.65
CA SER A 35 10.57 1.66 4.20
C SER A 35 9.05 1.44 4.18
N LEU A 36 8.62 0.17 4.20
CA LEU A 36 7.19 -0.15 4.34
C LEU A 36 6.62 0.39 5.65
N SER A 37 7.41 0.43 6.73
CA SER A 37 7.04 1.04 8.00
C SER A 37 6.76 2.54 7.91
N ASP A 38 7.52 3.29 7.10
CA ASP A 38 7.27 4.73 6.89
C ASP A 38 5.89 4.94 6.27
N ILE A 39 5.56 4.13 5.26
CA ILE A 39 4.28 4.18 4.54
C ILE A 39 3.13 3.82 5.46
N ILE A 40 3.28 2.77 6.29
CA ILE A 40 2.27 2.36 7.29
C ILE A 40 2.00 3.50 8.28
N LYS A 41 3.07 4.13 8.79
CA LYS A 41 2.99 5.22 9.77
C LYS A 41 2.23 6.43 9.21
N LEU A 42 2.46 6.81 7.95
CA LEU A 42 1.82 7.98 7.34
C LEU A 42 0.42 7.70 6.78
N SER A 43 0.17 6.51 6.24
CA SER A 43 -1.14 6.16 5.69
C SER A 43 -2.21 5.94 6.79
N GLY A 44 -1.78 5.65 8.02
CA GLY A 44 -2.66 5.32 9.14
C GLY A 44 -3.26 3.91 9.04
N GLY A 45 -2.70 3.06 8.17
CA GLY A 45 -3.05 1.64 8.08
C GLY A 45 -2.43 0.83 9.22
N SER A 46 -3.04 -0.30 9.59
CA SER A 46 -2.37 -1.28 10.45
C SER A 46 -1.38 -2.12 9.64
N TYR A 47 -0.29 -2.53 10.27
CA TYR A 47 0.77 -3.33 9.66
C TYR A 47 0.20 -4.59 8.99
N SER A 48 -0.68 -5.32 9.69
CA SER A 48 -1.32 -6.54 9.19
C SER A 48 -2.15 -6.33 7.92
N ASN A 49 -2.86 -5.20 7.81
CA ASN A 49 -3.70 -4.93 6.63
C ASN A 49 -2.85 -4.62 5.40
N ILE A 50 -1.80 -3.82 5.57
CA ILE A 50 -0.89 -3.44 4.49
C ILE A 50 -0.09 -4.67 4.02
N TYR A 51 0.39 -5.49 4.96
CA TYR A 51 1.05 -6.76 4.62
C TYR A 51 0.14 -7.73 3.88
N ASN A 52 -1.14 -7.80 4.23
CA ASN A 52 -2.09 -8.67 3.55
C ASN A 52 -2.34 -8.25 2.12
N SER A 53 -2.45 -6.94 1.86
CA SER A 53 -2.70 -6.38 0.53
C SER A 53 -1.46 -6.37 -0.36
N PHE A 54 -0.29 -5.93 0.15
CA PHE A 54 0.84 -5.56 -0.70
C PHE A 54 2.12 -6.37 -0.47
N LYS A 55 2.21 -7.13 0.62
CA LYS A 55 3.33 -8.02 1.01
C LYS A 55 4.69 -7.36 1.29
N SER A 56 5.12 -6.40 0.47
CA SER A 56 6.40 -5.70 0.61
C SER A 56 6.36 -4.28 0.02
N LYS A 57 7.47 -3.54 0.15
CA LYS A 57 7.65 -2.24 -0.51
C LYS A 57 7.62 -2.39 -2.03
N GLU A 58 8.31 -3.41 -2.54
CA GLU A 58 8.38 -3.75 -3.96
C GLU A 58 6.99 -4.12 -4.49
N GLY A 59 6.23 -4.95 -3.76
CA GLY A 59 4.87 -5.30 -4.15
C GLY A 59 3.94 -4.09 -4.21
N LEU A 60 4.03 -3.18 -3.24
CA LEU A 60 3.29 -1.92 -3.28
C LEU A 60 3.72 -1.02 -4.45
N PHE A 61 5.01 -1.01 -4.79
CA PHE A 61 5.51 -0.26 -5.93
C PHE A 61 4.98 -0.81 -7.26
N PHE A 62 4.96 -2.12 -7.45
CA PHE A 62 4.37 -2.73 -8.66
C PHE A 62 2.88 -2.44 -8.77
N GLU A 63 2.13 -2.49 -7.67
CA GLU A 63 0.70 -2.15 -7.67
C GLU A 63 0.43 -0.68 -8.04
N ILE A 64 1.38 0.24 -7.79
CA ILE A 64 1.29 1.63 -8.27
C ILE A 64 1.56 1.73 -9.78
N LEU A 65 2.39 0.85 -10.33
CA LEU A 65 2.68 0.82 -11.76
C LEU A 65 1.58 0.14 -12.59
N ASP A 66 0.82 -0.77 -11.96
CA ASP A 66 -0.28 -1.51 -12.60
C ASP A 66 -1.61 -0.73 -12.66
N ASP A 67 -1.66 0.47 -12.08
CA ASP A 67 -2.80 1.41 -12.16
C ASP A 67 -2.89 2.12 -13.53
#